data_AF-A0A6G3RZ03-F1
#
_entry.id   AF-A0A6G3RZ03-F1
#
_cell.length_a   1.000
_cell.length_b   1.000
_cell.length_c   1.000
_cell.angle_alpha   90.00
_cell.angle_beta   90.00
_cell.angle_gamma   90.00
#
_symmetry.space_group_name_H-M   'P 1'
#
loop_
_entity.id
_entity.type
_entity.pdbx_description
1 polymer ?
#
loop_
_entity_poly.entity_id
_entity_poly.type
_entity_poly.pdbx_seq_one_letter_code
_entity_poly.pdbx_strand_id
1 'polypeptide(L)'
;AAAKDSDGVLHLAFDHSWTDYAGAGAADVRAVEAMGAALEGTGKPLVVSSGLVFAPGIVGTEEDPGDLGAAGAVRVAGEEATLALAGRGVRSSVLRLANSVHGRGDHGFVPRL
;
A
#
# COMPACT_ATOMS: atom_id res chain seq x y z
N ALA A 1 6.63 2.78 -21.75
CA ALA A 1 7.31 3.00 -20.45
C ALA A 1 6.96 1.82 -19.58
N ALA A 2 7.93 1.29 -18.81
CA ALA A 2 7.92 -0.07 -18.27
C ALA A 2 6.56 -0.60 -17.78
N ALA A 3 5.81 0.18 -16.98
CA ALA A 3 4.47 -0.21 -16.51
C ALA A 3 3.49 -0.57 -17.64
N LYS A 4 3.42 0.24 -18.70
CA LYS A 4 2.55 0.00 -19.87
C LYS A 4 2.96 -1.25 -20.65
N ASP A 5 4.26 -1.56 -20.64
CA ASP A 5 4.85 -2.64 -21.43
C ASP A 5 4.77 -3.99 -20.69
N SER A 6 4.63 -3.99 -19.36
CA SER A 6 4.40 -5.18 -18.52
C SER A 6 2.98 -5.75 -18.66
N ASP A 7 2.77 -7.02 -18.29
CA ASP A 7 1.42 -7.61 -18.18
C ASP A 7 0.68 -7.24 -16.89
N GLY A 8 1.40 -6.73 -15.89
CA GLY A 8 0.88 -6.24 -14.62
C GLY A 8 1.99 -5.59 -13.80
N VAL A 9 1.62 -4.82 -12.79
CA VAL A 9 2.56 -4.08 -11.94
C VAL A 9 2.29 -4.38 -10.47
N LEU A 10 3.36 -4.65 -9.71
CA LEU A 10 3.36 -4.80 -8.27
C LEU A 10 4.23 -3.69 -7.67
N HIS A 11 3.62 -2.76 -6.95
CA HIS A 11 4.33 -1.73 -6.21
C HIS A 11 4.51 -2.18 -4.77
N LEU A 12 5.71 -2.65 -4.48
CA LEU A 12 6.10 -3.20 -3.18
C LEU A 12 7.03 -2.26 -2.39
N ALA A 13 7.40 -1.13 -3.00
CA ALA A 13 8.41 -0.24 -2.46
C ALA A 13 7.77 0.83 -1.56
N PHE A 14 8.39 1.08 -0.43
CA PHE A 14 8.09 2.23 0.42
C PHE A 14 9.38 2.60 1.16
N ASP A 15 9.63 3.89 1.39
CA ASP A 15 10.85 4.33 2.06
C ASP A 15 10.83 3.97 3.55
N HIS A 16 11.78 3.13 3.98
CA HIS A 16 11.95 2.68 5.37
C HIS A 16 13.18 3.29 6.05
N SER A 17 13.64 4.45 5.57
CA SER A 17 14.69 5.21 6.24
C SER A 17 14.23 5.83 7.56
N TRP A 18 12.91 6.06 7.71
CA TRP A 18 12.26 6.68 8.86
C TRP A 18 12.72 8.12 9.16
N THR A 19 13.49 8.74 8.25
CA THR A 19 14.01 10.11 8.43
C THR A 19 13.00 11.19 8.03
N ASP A 20 12.14 10.90 7.06
CA ASP A 20 11.05 11.78 6.60
C ASP A 20 9.83 10.93 6.22
N TYR A 21 9.06 10.53 7.24
CA TYR A 21 7.94 9.62 7.03
C TYR A 21 6.81 10.27 6.22
N ALA A 22 6.57 11.58 6.40
CA ALA A 22 5.60 12.33 5.61
C ALA A 22 6.01 12.42 4.13
N GLY A 23 7.29 12.68 3.87
CA GLY A 23 7.86 12.66 2.52
C GLY A 23 7.78 11.27 1.87
N ALA A 24 7.96 10.20 2.64
CA ALA A 24 7.78 8.83 2.16
C ALA A 24 6.36 8.57 1.65
N GLY A 25 5.33 9.00 2.39
CA GLY A 25 3.93 8.90 1.92
C GLY A 25 3.64 9.72 0.67
N ALA A 26 4.16 10.95 0.60
CA ALA A 26 4.00 11.79 -0.59
C ALA A 26 4.71 11.20 -1.82
N ALA A 27 5.88 10.57 -1.62
CA ALA A 27 6.60 9.86 -2.67
C ALA A 27 5.83 8.61 -3.14
N ASP A 28 5.24 7.86 -2.20
CA ASP A 28 4.41 6.69 -2.49
C ASP A 28 3.19 7.06 -3.36
N VAL A 29 2.45 8.10 -2.99
CA VAL A 29 1.33 8.62 -3.79
C VAL A 29 1.76 8.97 -5.21
N ARG A 30 2.85 9.73 -5.37
CA ARG A 30 3.38 10.09 -6.70
C ARG A 30 3.76 8.87 -7.53
N ALA A 31 4.32 7.84 -6.91
CA ALA A 31 4.66 6.60 -7.59
C ALA A 31 3.41 5.87 -8.08
N VAL A 32 2.40 5.72 -7.20
CA VAL A 32 1.09 5.12 -7.53
C VAL A 32 0.42 5.85 -8.68
N GLU A 33 0.36 7.19 -8.63
CA GLU A 33 -0.24 8.01 -9.68
C GLU A 33 0.48 7.85 -11.03
N ALA A 34 1.81 7.84 -11.02
CA ALA A 34 2.61 7.68 -12.24
C ALA A 34 2.42 6.30 -12.90
N MET A 35 2.44 5.23 -12.09
CA MET A 35 2.18 3.87 -12.58
C MET A 35 0.72 3.73 -13.06
N GLY A 36 -0.24 4.26 -12.30
CA GLY A 36 -1.66 4.24 -12.64
C GLY A 36 -1.96 4.97 -13.95
N ALA A 37 -1.41 6.17 -14.13
CA ALA A 37 -1.55 6.94 -15.37
C ALA A 37 -1.01 6.19 -16.59
N ALA A 38 0.10 5.46 -16.44
CA ALA A 38 0.66 4.65 -17.53
C ALA A 38 -0.22 3.44 -17.91
N LEU A 39 -1.09 2.99 -17.02
CA LEU A 39 -1.95 1.81 -17.17
C LEU A 39 -3.39 2.14 -17.59
N GLU A 40 -3.80 3.40 -17.62
CA GLU A 40 -5.13 3.79 -18.08
C GLU A 40 -5.45 3.26 -19.47
N GLY A 41 -6.66 2.72 -19.64
CA GLY A 41 -7.13 2.16 -20.90
C GLY A 41 -6.43 0.87 -21.35
N THR A 42 -5.44 0.36 -20.60
CA THR A 42 -4.73 -0.88 -20.96
C THR A 42 -5.44 -2.14 -20.49
N GLY A 43 -6.32 -2.04 -19.48
CA GLY A 43 -6.97 -3.19 -18.83
C GLY A 43 -6.01 -4.08 -18.02
N LYS A 44 -4.77 -3.64 -17.78
CA LYS A 44 -3.74 -4.37 -17.03
C LYS A 44 -3.82 -4.07 -15.53
N PRO A 45 -3.49 -5.05 -14.66
CA PRO A 45 -3.58 -4.89 -13.22
C PRO A 45 -2.43 -4.08 -12.60
N LEU A 46 -2.76 -3.33 -11.55
CA LEU A 46 -1.82 -2.70 -10.63
C LEU A 46 -2.16 -3.14 -9.20
N VAL A 47 -1.20 -3.72 -8.50
CA VAL A 47 -1.32 -4.08 -7.09
C VAL A 47 -0.35 -3.24 -6.29
N VAL A 48 -0.84 -2.54 -5.27
CA VAL A 48 -0.02 -1.72 -4.36
C VAL A 48 -0.02 -2.37 -2.99
N SER A 49 1.16 -2.60 -2.41
CA SER A 49 1.25 -3.08 -1.04
C SER A 49 1.08 -1.93 -0.03
N SER A 50 0.33 -2.18 1.03
CA SER A 50 0.23 -1.29 2.20
C SER A 50 0.45 -2.07 3.50
N GLY A 51 0.45 -1.38 4.63
CA GLY A 51 0.42 -1.96 5.96
C GLY A 51 -0.91 -1.68 6.66
N LEU A 52 -1.32 -2.54 7.59
CA LEU A 52 -2.58 -2.42 8.31
C LEU A 52 -2.34 -2.36 9.82
N VAL A 53 -2.44 -1.17 10.41
CA VAL A 53 -2.33 -1.00 11.85
C VAL A 53 -3.62 -0.36 12.34
N PHE A 54 -4.36 -1.09 13.17
CA PHE A 54 -5.51 -0.55 13.89
C PHE A 54 -5.12 -0.18 15.31
N ALA A 55 -5.88 0.74 15.91
CA ALA A 55 -5.76 1.03 17.33
C ALA A 55 -5.92 -0.25 18.19
N PRO A 56 -5.22 -0.37 19.34
CA PRO A 56 -5.36 -1.51 20.23
C PRO A 56 -6.82 -1.77 20.64
N GLY A 57 -7.24 -3.03 20.62
CA GLY A 57 -8.60 -3.44 20.97
C GLY A 57 -9.60 -3.36 19.82
N ILE A 58 -9.20 -2.89 18.64
CA ILE A 58 -10.02 -2.91 17.43
C ILE A 58 -9.65 -4.13 16.59
N VAL A 59 -10.66 -4.94 16.26
CA VAL A 59 -10.56 -5.96 15.22
C VAL A 59 -11.00 -5.31 13.93
N GLY A 60 -10.07 -5.15 13.00
CA GLY A 60 -10.38 -4.64 11.67
C GLY A 60 -10.23 -5.68 10.58
N THR A 61 -10.77 -5.36 9.43
CA THR A 61 -10.91 -6.17 8.23
C THR A 61 -10.38 -5.40 7.02
N GLU A 62 -10.32 -6.07 5.87
CA GLU A 62 -9.96 -5.44 4.60
C GLU A 62 -11.00 -4.43 4.11
N GLU A 63 -12.24 -4.54 4.61
CA GLU A 63 -13.33 -3.61 4.30
C GLU A 63 -13.24 -2.30 5.10
N ASP A 64 -12.48 -2.30 6.21
CA ASP A 64 -12.33 -1.11 7.03
C ASP A 64 -11.42 -0.07 6.34
N PRO A 65 -11.74 1.23 6.43
CA PRO A 65 -10.88 2.28 5.91
C PRO A 65 -9.56 2.32 6.70
N GLY A 66 -8.54 2.94 6.08
CA GLY A 66 -7.29 3.21 6.78
C GLY A 66 -7.50 4.14 7.98
N ASP A 67 -6.85 3.83 9.10
CA ASP A 67 -6.93 4.63 10.33
C ASP A 67 -5.91 5.77 10.31
N LEU A 68 -6.39 7.01 10.17
CA LEU A 68 -5.56 8.23 10.17
C LEU A 68 -4.95 8.54 11.56
N GLY A 69 -5.44 7.92 12.62
CA GLY A 69 -4.89 8.01 13.98
C GLY A 69 -3.83 6.95 14.28
N ALA A 70 -3.66 5.95 13.43
CA ALA A 70 -2.72 4.86 13.66
C ALA A 70 -1.28 5.23 13.27
N ALA A 71 -0.30 4.49 13.80
CA ALA A 71 1.12 4.66 13.48
C ALA A 71 1.45 4.51 11.97
N GLY A 72 0.55 3.91 11.19
CA GLY A 72 0.66 3.71 9.75
C GLY A 72 -0.05 4.77 8.88
N ALA A 73 -0.63 5.83 9.47
CA ALA A 73 -1.53 6.76 8.78
C ALA A 73 -0.98 7.36 7.48
N VAL A 74 0.34 7.50 7.34
CA VAL A 74 0.99 8.05 6.13
C VAL A 74 0.75 7.23 4.87
N ARG A 75 0.42 5.94 5.01
CA ARG A 75 0.13 5.05 3.87
C ARG A 75 -1.31 5.14 3.38
N VAL A 76 -2.21 5.72 4.17
CA VAL A 76 -3.64 5.81 3.83
C VAL A 76 -3.85 6.55 2.52
N ALA A 77 -3.12 7.65 2.30
CA ALA A 77 -3.21 8.40 1.05
C ALA A 77 -2.80 7.58 -0.19
N GLY A 78 -1.80 6.69 -0.05
CA GLY A 78 -1.39 5.77 -1.12
C GLY A 78 -2.46 4.72 -1.43
N GLU A 79 -3.14 4.21 -0.40
CA GLU A 79 -4.29 3.30 -0.57
C GLU A 79 -5.45 3.99 -1.30
N GLU A 80 -5.83 5.19 -0.85
CA GLU A 80 -6.91 5.97 -1.46
C GLU A 80 -6.59 6.31 -2.93
N ALA A 81 -5.36 6.76 -3.20
CA ALA A 81 -4.90 7.01 -4.56
C ALA A 81 -4.98 5.75 -5.43
N THR A 82 -4.60 4.59 -4.89
CA THR A 82 -4.69 3.31 -5.59
C THR A 82 -6.13 2.96 -5.93
N LEU A 83 -7.05 3.00 -4.95
CA LEU A 83 -8.46 2.66 -5.14
C LEU A 83 -9.16 3.63 -6.11
N ALA A 84 -8.79 4.91 -6.09
CA ALA A 84 -9.33 5.91 -7.02
C ALA A 84 -9.00 5.62 -8.50
N LEU A 85 -7.91 4.89 -8.78
CA LEU A 85 -7.55 4.50 -10.15
C LEU A 85 -8.58 3.56 -10.80
N ALA A 86 -9.39 2.84 -10.00
CA ALA A 86 -10.50 2.04 -10.52
C ALA A 86 -11.51 2.92 -11.30
N GLY A 87 -11.78 4.14 -10.81
CA GLY A 87 -12.63 5.10 -11.50
C GLY A 87 -12.05 5.62 -12.83
N ARG A 88 -10.74 5.40 -13.05
CA ARG A 88 -10.00 5.75 -14.27
C ARG A 88 -9.79 4.54 -15.20
N GLY A 89 -10.45 3.42 -14.92
CA GLY A 89 -10.39 2.21 -15.74
C GLY A 89 -9.12 1.36 -15.54
N VAL A 90 -8.35 1.61 -14.48
CA VAL A 90 -7.22 0.76 -14.08
C VAL A 90 -7.72 -0.34 -13.16
N ARG A 91 -7.31 -1.59 -13.40
CA ARG A 91 -7.59 -2.73 -12.51
C ARG A 91 -6.67 -2.68 -11.29
N SER A 92 -6.98 -1.76 -10.39
CA SER A 92 -6.18 -1.46 -9.21
C SER A 92 -6.65 -2.25 -7.98
N SER A 93 -5.72 -2.67 -7.13
CA SER A 93 -6.03 -3.22 -5.82
C SER A 93 -4.95 -2.89 -4.80
N VAL A 94 -5.34 -2.87 -3.52
CA VAL A 94 -4.43 -2.72 -2.39
C VAL A 94 -4.27 -4.09 -1.72
N LEU A 95 -3.01 -4.49 -1.48
CA LEU A 95 -2.69 -5.65 -0.67
C LEU A 95 -2.13 -5.17 0.68
N ARG A 96 -2.95 -5.23 1.72
CA ARG A 96 -2.53 -4.92 3.08
C ARG A 96 -1.75 -6.10 3.66
N LEU A 97 -0.45 -5.91 3.85
CA LEU A 97 0.44 -6.96 4.35
C LEU A 97 0.19 -7.22 5.83
N ALA A 98 0.27 -8.49 6.22
CA ALA A 98 0.20 -8.87 7.63
C ALA A 98 1.30 -8.16 8.43
N ASN A 99 0.96 -7.64 9.62
CA ASN A 99 1.92 -6.98 10.51
C ASN A 99 3.08 -7.90 10.90
N SER A 100 2.82 -9.20 11.01
CA SER A 100 3.85 -10.19 11.32
C SER A 100 3.64 -11.42 10.47
N VAL A 101 4.73 -11.99 9.96
CA VAL A 101 4.74 -13.26 9.21
C VAL A 101 5.68 -14.19 9.97
N HIS A 102 5.17 -15.13 10.74
CA HIS A 102 6.03 -15.88 11.67
C HIS A 102 6.90 -16.92 10.97
N GLY A 103 8.20 -16.87 11.26
CA GLY A 103 9.18 -17.90 10.96
C GLY A 103 9.99 -18.25 12.21
N ARG A 104 10.80 -19.32 12.14
CA ARG A 104 11.68 -19.70 13.26
C ARG A 104 12.69 -18.56 13.52
N GLY A 105 12.60 -17.92 14.68
CA GLY A 105 13.46 -16.81 15.09
C GLY A 105 12.95 -15.42 14.67
N ASP A 106 11.74 -15.33 14.10
CA ASP A 106 11.11 -14.05 13.78
C ASP A 106 10.30 -13.54 14.98
N HIS A 107 10.49 -12.27 15.30
CA HIS A 107 9.81 -11.57 16.39
C HIS A 107 9.00 -10.35 15.88
N GLY A 108 9.03 -10.02 14.59
CA GLY A 108 8.24 -8.98 13.93
C GLY A 108 7.82 -7.80 14.83
N PHE A 109 6.52 -7.48 14.82
CA PHE A 109 5.88 -6.60 15.82
C PHE A 109 5.30 -7.38 17.03
N VAL A 110 5.61 -8.68 17.15
CA VAL A 110 5.09 -9.56 18.19
C VAL A 110 6.27 -10.02 19.05
N PRO A 111 6.63 -9.27 20.10
CA PRO A 111 7.90 -9.46 20.80
C PRO A 111 8.05 -10.83 21.49
N ARG A 112 6.95 -11.58 21.68
CA ARG A 112 6.94 -12.96 22.18
C ARG A 112 5.77 -13.74 21.55
N LEU A 113 6.04 -14.95 21.07
CA LEU A 113 5.06 -15.95 20.61
C LEU A 113 4.71 -16.93 21.73
#